data_AF-A0A1Z4BLG1-F1
#
_entry.id   AF-A0A1Z4BLG1-F1
#
_cell.length_a   1.000
_cell.length_b   1.000
_cell.length_c   1.000
_cell.angle_alpha   90.00
_cell.angle_beta   90.00
_cell.angle_gamma   90.00
#
_symmetry.space_group_name_H-M   'P 1'
#
loop_
_entity.id
_entity.type
_entity.pdbx_description
1 polymer ?
#
loop_
_entity_poly.entity_id
_entity_poly.type
_entity_poly.pdbx_seq_one_letter_code
_entity_poly.pdbx_strand_id
1 'polypeptide(L)'
;MKKRFSFSVMLFSLAFATFVSCKKNDDNPQQPPTPKVEVTAPKGDFVNGTTSKTFTITNTGTTDVTITSVEFTGANADEFTTSASPITIGVGKKYEFTVTLSPKTNGNKTANLVIKSNAGTVTIPLKGTATITPKVTFVTNKAEGDSFMLSVAIAENDIPEVWFDRNNNGVKDEGEALLEVLYPSVKAGNLFVGIGSSNTVSIYGKFTKMEFSGEKGIISIDISQNEHIKTFACGGSDFKGVTLNTSLTNMYCNNSKLTSLDISKLTELKGLYLNENNSLTSLDLSKNTKLTYMQLNGANSLQCIKVSAEQLANIPAGWRKQGTRAEFKTECN
;
A
#
# COMPACT_ATOMS: atom_id res chain seq x y z
N MET A 1 20.11 -98.71 -65.51
CA MET A 1 21.04 -97.82 -66.28
C MET A 1 21.58 -96.72 -65.35
N LYS A 2 22.60 -95.96 -65.78
CA LYS A 2 23.31 -94.88 -65.03
C LYS A 2 22.33 -93.79 -64.54
N LYS A 3 22.57 -92.99 -63.48
CA LYS A 3 23.80 -92.27 -63.04
C LYS A 3 23.87 -92.01 -61.51
N ARG A 4 25.08 -91.68 -61.03
CA ARG A 4 25.46 -91.08 -59.71
C ARG A 4 24.90 -89.64 -59.59
N PHE A 5 24.66 -89.05 -58.41
CA PHE A 5 25.60 -88.50 -57.40
C PHE A 5 24.75 -87.98 -56.19
N SER A 6 25.22 -87.68 -54.96
CA SER A 6 26.54 -87.73 -54.29
C SER A 6 26.37 -87.96 -52.77
N PHE A 7 27.42 -87.76 -51.96
CA PHE A 7 27.43 -87.76 -50.48
C PHE A 7 27.66 -86.33 -49.92
N SER A 8 27.07 -86.03 -48.75
CA SER A 8 27.84 -85.61 -47.57
C SER A 8 27.00 -85.76 -46.29
N VAL A 9 27.62 -86.28 -45.23
CA VAL A 9 26.99 -86.53 -43.91
C VAL A 9 27.58 -85.56 -42.90
N MET A 10 26.74 -84.99 -42.04
CA MET A 10 27.20 -84.43 -40.76
C MET A 10 26.21 -84.78 -39.65
N LEU A 11 26.66 -85.58 -38.69
CA LEU A 11 25.98 -85.78 -37.42
C LEU A 11 26.04 -84.49 -36.60
N PHE A 12 24.96 -84.17 -35.89
CA PHE A 12 25.07 -83.45 -34.63
C PHE A 12 24.16 -84.08 -33.58
N SER A 13 24.71 -84.27 -32.38
CA SER A 13 24.14 -85.05 -31.29
C SER A 13 23.12 -84.27 -30.47
N LEU A 14 22.11 -84.97 -29.95
CA LEU A 14 21.21 -84.48 -28.91
C LEU A 14 22.00 -84.08 -27.65
N ALA A 15 21.67 -82.93 -27.06
CA ALA A 15 22.03 -82.57 -25.70
C ALA A 15 20.83 -81.90 -25.00
N PHE A 16 20.55 -82.31 -23.76
CA PHE A 16 19.44 -81.78 -22.95
C PHE A 16 19.64 -80.31 -22.61
N ALA A 17 18.62 -79.48 -22.80
CA ALA A 17 18.62 -78.09 -22.35
C ALA A 17 18.22 -78.01 -20.86
N THR A 18 19.16 -77.62 -20.00
CA THR A 18 18.86 -77.21 -18.63
C THR A 18 18.39 -75.75 -18.63
N PHE A 19 17.21 -75.48 -18.07
CA PHE A 19 16.71 -74.12 -17.91
C PHE A 19 17.54 -73.37 -16.85
N VAL A 20 18.43 -72.48 -17.30
CA VAL A 20 19.08 -71.50 -16.42
C VAL A 20 18.10 -70.37 -16.14
N SER A 21 17.68 -70.25 -14.88
CA SER A 21 16.88 -69.11 -14.42
C SER A 21 17.73 -67.84 -14.46
N CYS A 22 17.53 -67.01 -15.49
CA CYS A 22 18.09 -65.67 -15.52
C CYS A 22 17.33 -64.79 -14.51
N LYS A 23 17.97 -64.45 -13.39
CA LYS A 23 17.53 -63.31 -12.59
C LYS A 23 17.55 -62.08 -13.49
N LYS A 24 16.38 -61.52 -13.74
CA LYS A 24 16.23 -60.20 -14.32
C LYS A 24 16.74 -59.21 -13.27
N ASN A 25 17.90 -58.62 -13.50
CA ASN A 25 18.26 -57.39 -12.80
C ASN A 25 17.28 -56.33 -13.29
N ASP A 26 16.27 -56.01 -12.47
CA ASP A 26 15.43 -54.82 -12.66
C ASP A 26 16.22 -53.57 -12.24
N ASP A 27 17.38 -53.35 -12.88
CA ASP A 27 18.13 -52.09 -12.86
C ASP A 27 17.36 -51.06 -13.70
N ASN A 28 16.15 -50.72 -13.25
CA ASN A 28 15.44 -49.54 -13.69
C ASN A 28 16.34 -48.34 -13.33
N PRO A 29 16.86 -47.56 -14.30
CA PRO A 29 17.80 -46.49 -13.99
C PRO A 29 17.12 -45.49 -13.05
N GLN A 30 17.56 -45.48 -11.79
CA GLN A 30 17.04 -44.54 -10.80
C GLN A 30 17.31 -43.12 -11.32
N GLN A 31 16.23 -42.42 -11.65
CA GLN A 31 16.28 -41.06 -12.15
C GLN A 31 17.09 -40.21 -11.14
N PRO A 32 18.03 -39.35 -11.61
CA PRO A 32 18.91 -38.61 -10.71
C PRO A 32 18.15 -37.89 -9.59
N PRO A 33 18.68 -37.88 -8.35
CA PRO A 33 18.07 -37.16 -7.24
C PRO A 33 17.91 -35.68 -7.62
N THR A 34 16.67 -35.22 -7.78
CA THR A 34 16.35 -33.90 -8.36
C THR A 34 15.38 -33.16 -7.43
N PRO A 35 15.73 -31.96 -6.94
CA PRO A 35 14.79 -31.12 -6.19
C PRO A 35 13.78 -30.52 -7.17
N LYS A 36 12.50 -30.52 -6.81
CA LYS A 36 11.44 -29.96 -7.67
C LYS A 36 10.37 -29.29 -6.82
N VAL A 37 10.06 -28.05 -7.20
CA VAL A 37 9.06 -27.21 -6.55
C VAL A 37 7.82 -27.12 -7.42
N GLU A 38 6.66 -27.29 -6.78
CA GLU A 38 5.38 -26.85 -7.31
C GLU A 38 4.76 -25.85 -6.31
N VAL A 39 4.19 -24.75 -6.81
CA VAL A 39 3.57 -23.73 -5.95
C VAL A 39 2.11 -23.59 -6.33
N THR A 40 1.22 -23.88 -5.38
CA THR A 40 -0.21 -23.70 -5.52
C THR A 40 -0.59 -22.31 -5.04
N ALA A 41 -1.06 -21.46 -5.95
CA ALA A 41 -1.68 -20.18 -5.63
C ALA A 41 -3.17 -20.37 -5.30
N PRO A 42 -3.73 -19.60 -4.34
CA PRO A 42 -5.16 -19.63 -4.05
C PRO A 42 -5.95 -18.96 -5.18
N LYS A 43 -7.24 -19.31 -5.31
CA LYS A 43 -8.10 -18.78 -6.36
C LYS A 43 -8.46 -17.31 -6.16
N GLY A 44 -8.63 -16.62 -7.29
CA GLY A 44 -9.10 -15.23 -7.37
C GLY A 44 -8.05 -14.19 -6.96
N ASP A 45 -8.27 -12.96 -7.41
CA ASP A 45 -7.40 -11.81 -7.16
C ASP A 45 -7.55 -11.29 -5.71
N PHE A 46 -6.60 -10.44 -5.28
CA PHE A 46 -6.68 -9.72 -3.99
C PHE A 46 -7.72 -8.59 -4.12
N VAL A 47 -8.72 -8.50 -3.24
CA VAL A 47 -9.83 -7.54 -3.35
C VAL A 47 -10.18 -6.87 -2.01
N ASN A 48 -10.89 -5.74 -2.09
CA ASN A 48 -11.50 -5.02 -0.95
C ASN A 48 -10.51 -4.41 0.06
N GLY A 49 -9.35 -3.93 -0.40
CA GLY A 49 -8.37 -3.24 0.45
C GLY A 49 -7.31 -4.21 0.99
N THR A 50 -6.98 -4.11 2.28
CA THR A 50 -5.98 -4.99 2.90
C THR A 50 -6.52 -6.42 2.98
N THR A 51 -5.84 -7.37 2.35
CA THR A 51 -6.36 -8.73 2.17
C THR A 51 -5.24 -9.76 2.02
N SER A 52 -5.48 -10.96 2.53
CA SER A 52 -4.47 -12.00 2.71
C SER A 52 -4.87 -13.30 2.00
N LYS A 53 -3.88 -13.99 1.45
CA LYS A 53 -4.05 -15.21 0.66
C LYS A 53 -2.96 -16.23 1.01
N THR A 54 -3.35 -17.47 1.27
CA THR A 54 -2.44 -18.57 1.60
C THR A 54 -1.93 -19.27 0.34
N PHE A 55 -0.62 -19.37 0.20
CA PHE A 55 0.09 -20.09 -0.85
C PHE A 55 0.71 -21.37 -0.27
N THR A 56 0.80 -22.41 -1.09
CA THR A 56 1.39 -23.69 -0.67
C THR A 56 2.55 -24.05 -1.61
N ILE A 57 3.76 -24.20 -1.06
CA ILE A 57 4.90 -24.81 -1.75
C ILE A 57 4.84 -26.32 -1.48
N THR A 58 4.91 -27.15 -2.51
CA THR A 58 5.03 -28.60 -2.39
C THR A 58 6.36 -29.05 -3.01
N ASN A 59 7.14 -29.85 -2.27
CA ASN A 59 8.29 -30.54 -2.85
C ASN A 59 7.80 -31.80 -3.59
N THR A 60 7.81 -31.74 -4.92
CA THR A 60 7.43 -32.84 -5.82
C THR A 60 8.64 -33.55 -6.44
N GLY A 61 9.84 -33.29 -5.90
CA GLY A 61 11.09 -33.88 -6.35
C GLY A 61 11.44 -35.19 -5.62
N THR A 62 12.67 -35.64 -5.81
CA THR A 62 13.25 -36.82 -5.15
C THR A 62 14.32 -36.47 -4.11
N THR A 63 14.61 -35.18 -3.91
CA THR A 63 15.47 -34.65 -2.83
C THR A 63 14.80 -33.47 -2.15
N ASP A 64 15.32 -33.10 -0.99
CA ASP A 64 14.90 -31.90 -0.26
C ASP A 64 15.04 -30.62 -1.08
N VAL A 65 14.07 -29.72 -0.91
CA VAL A 65 14.07 -28.38 -1.48
C VAL A 65 14.41 -27.40 -0.37
N THR A 66 15.40 -26.53 -0.56
CA THR A 66 15.66 -25.39 0.33
C THR A 66 15.21 -24.12 -0.36
N ILE A 67 14.22 -23.45 0.24
CA ILE A 67 13.77 -22.10 -0.12
C ILE A 67 14.75 -21.10 0.50
N THR A 68 15.41 -20.30 -0.33
CA THR A 68 16.44 -19.34 0.10
C THR A 68 15.88 -17.94 0.32
N SER A 69 14.90 -17.53 -0.49
CA SER A 69 14.16 -16.28 -0.29
C SER A 69 12.78 -16.32 -0.92
N VAL A 70 11.88 -15.49 -0.38
CA VAL A 70 10.59 -15.15 -0.96
C VAL A 70 10.50 -13.63 -0.96
N GLU A 71 10.40 -13.03 -2.15
CA GLU A 71 10.53 -11.58 -2.36
C GLU A 71 9.50 -11.08 -3.36
N PHE A 72 9.26 -9.76 -3.40
CA PHE A 72 8.32 -9.12 -4.31
C PHE A 72 9.04 -8.19 -5.29
N THR A 73 8.59 -8.19 -6.54
CA THR A 73 9.07 -7.27 -7.59
C THR A 73 7.91 -6.70 -8.40
N GLY A 74 8.14 -5.62 -9.16
CA GLY A 74 7.09 -4.96 -9.96
C GLY A 74 6.46 -3.73 -9.30
N ALA A 75 5.39 -3.22 -9.92
CA ALA A 75 4.90 -1.85 -9.70
C ALA A 75 4.39 -1.54 -8.29
N ASN A 76 3.77 -2.51 -7.60
CA ASN A 76 3.25 -2.34 -6.24
C ASN A 76 3.92 -3.31 -5.25
N ALA A 77 5.16 -3.73 -5.50
CA ALA A 77 5.86 -4.72 -4.67
C ALA A 77 5.95 -4.33 -3.18
N ASP A 78 6.03 -3.03 -2.89
CA ASP A 78 6.07 -2.43 -1.56
C ASP A 78 4.70 -2.34 -0.87
N GLU A 79 3.62 -2.79 -1.52
CA GLU A 79 2.29 -3.02 -0.96
C GLU A 79 2.04 -4.49 -0.64
N PHE A 80 2.94 -5.42 -1.01
CA PHE A 80 2.83 -6.83 -0.68
C PHE A 80 3.83 -7.24 0.42
N THR A 81 3.37 -8.05 1.36
CA THR A 81 4.21 -8.68 2.40
C THR A 81 3.98 -10.19 2.45
N THR A 82 4.89 -10.92 3.08
CA THR A 82 4.77 -12.37 3.24
C THR A 82 5.12 -12.84 4.64
N SER A 83 4.50 -13.93 5.08
CA SER A 83 4.90 -14.67 6.29
C SER A 83 5.97 -15.74 6.00
N ALA A 84 6.45 -15.85 4.77
CA ALA A 84 7.42 -16.86 4.38
C ALA A 84 8.81 -16.60 4.99
N SER A 85 9.50 -17.66 5.39
CA SER A 85 10.88 -17.64 5.84
C SER A 85 11.71 -18.71 5.09
N PRO A 86 13.05 -18.57 5.01
CA PRO A 86 13.91 -19.60 4.44
C PRO A 86 13.74 -20.94 5.18
N ILE A 87 13.51 -22.03 4.44
CA ILE A 87 13.13 -23.33 5.00
C ILE A 87 13.53 -24.47 4.06
N THR A 88 13.87 -25.63 4.63
CA THR A 88 14.02 -26.88 3.88
C THR A 88 12.74 -27.71 3.97
N ILE A 89 12.17 -28.04 2.81
CA ILE A 89 10.95 -28.81 2.61
C ILE A 89 11.35 -30.23 2.18
N GLY A 90 11.14 -31.19 3.07
CA GLY A 90 11.39 -32.61 2.78
C GLY A 90 10.57 -33.16 1.61
N VAL A 91 11.03 -34.23 0.99
CA VAL A 91 10.34 -34.89 -0.15
C VAL A 91 8.86 -35.17 0.17
N GLY A 92 7.96 -34.75 -0.72
CA GLY A 92 6.50 -34.91 -0.57
C GLY A 92 5.86 -34.05 0.52
N LYS A 93 6.63 -33.20 1.22
CA LYS A 93 6.11 -32.26 2.23
C LYS A 93 5.67 -30.95 1.59
N LYS A 94 4.89 -30.21 2.38
CA LYS A 94 4.31 -28.92 2.02
C LYS A 94 4.75 -27.84 3.00
N TYR A 95 4.82 -26.61 2.53
CA TYR A 95 5.01 -25.42 3.33
C TYR A 95 3.95 -24.39 2.93
N GLU A 96 3.17 -23.92 3.90
CA GLU A 96 2.14 -22.92 3.70
C GLU A 96 2.58 -21.58 4.27
N PHE A 97 2.31 -20.52 3.52
CA PHE A 97 2.64 -19.16 3.91
C PHE A 97 1.60 -18.18 3.38
N THR A 98 1.46 -17.05 4.05
CA THR A 98 0.52 -16.00 3.65
C THR A 98 1.25 -14.95 2.81
N VAL A 99 0.58 -14.45 1.78
CA VAL A 99 0.88 -13.18 1.13
C VAL A 99 -0.24 -12.21 1.47
N THR A 100 0.12 -11.00 1.90
CA THR A 100 -0.84 -9.93 2.23
C THR A 100 -0.62 -8.76 1.28
N LEU A 101 -1.69 -8.30 0.64
CA LEU A 101 -1.74 -6.97 0.01
C LEU A 101 -2.22 -5.97 1.06
N SER A 102 -1.48 -4.88 1.24
CA SER A 102 -1.82 -3.74 2.11
C SER A 102 -1.77 -2.46 1.25
N PRO A 103 -2.87 -2.12 0.54
CA PRO A 103 -2.80 -1.17 -0.54
C PRO A 103 -2.74 0.28 -0.06
N LYS A 104 -1.95 1.10 -0.76
CA LYS A 104 -1.70 2.52 -0.41
C LYS A 104 -2.58 3.51 -1.15
N THR A 105 -3.20 3.06 -2.26
CA THR A 105 -4.08 3.86 -3.13
C THR A 105 -5.15 2.95 -3.73
N ASN A 106 -6.19 3.55 -4.31
CA ASN A 106 -7.20 2.82 -5.06
C ASN A 106 -6.68 2.24 -6.39
N GLY A 107 -7.45 1.31 -6.95
CA GLY A 107 -7.27 0.78 -8.30
C GLY A 107 -6.49 -0.54 -8.38
N ASN A 108 -6.00 -0.87 -9.57
CA ASN A 108 -5.34 -2.15 -9.85
C ASN A 108 -3.98 -2.23 -9.16
N LYS A 109 -3.73 -3.36 -8.49
CA LYS A 109 -2.48 -3.69 -7.79
C LYS A 109 -1.81 -4.87 -8.45
N THR A 110 -0.52 -4.71 -8.80
CA THR A 110 0.26 -5.75 -9.49
C THR A 110 1.67 -5.85 -8.92
N ALA A 111 2.11 -7.09 -8.72
CA ALA A 111 3.48 -7.44 -8.34
C ALA A 111 3.78 -8.86 -8.85
N ASN A 112 5.02 -9.30 -8.70
CA ASN A 112 5.43 -10.69 -8.88
C ASN A 112 5.96 -11.21 -7.54
N LEU A 113 5.41 -12.32 -7.09
CA LEU A 113 5.97 -13.15 -6.01
C LEU A 113 7.10 -13.99 -6.60
N VAL A 114 8.32 -13.82 -6.10
CA VAL A 114 9.52 -14.51 -6.56
C VAL A 114 10.03 -15.41 -5.44
N ILE A 115 10.04 -16.72 -5.69
CA ILE A 115 10.47 -17.75 -4.75
C ILE A 115 11.77 -18.35 -5.29
N LYS A 116 12.88 -18.15 -4.58
CA LYS A 116 14.20 -18.70 -4.94
C LYS A 116 14.49 -19.95 -4.12
N SER A 117 15.03 -20.98 -4.77
CA SER A 117 15.33 -22.27 -4.16
C SER A 117 16.49 -22.99 -4.84
N ASN A 118 16.98 -24.08 -4.23
CA ASN A 118 17.90 -25.02 -4.88
C ASN A 118 17.28 -25.77 -6.10
N ALA A 119 15.96 -25.73 -6.27
CA ALA A 119 15.26 -26.23 -7.46
C ALA A 119 15.12 -25.19 -8.58
N GLY A 120 15.66 -23.98 -8.40
CA GLY A 120 15.49 -22.84 -9.30
C GLY A 120 14.57 -21.75 -8.72
N THR A 121 14.15 -20.84 -9.60
CA THR A 121 13.28 -19.70 -9.24
C THR A 121 11.88 -19.89 -9.82
N VAL A 122 10.85 -19.73 -8.98
CA VAL A 122 9.45 -19.69 -9.39
C VAL A 122 8.95 -18.25 -9.27
N THR A 123 8.27 -17.75 -10.31
CA THR A 123 7.69 -16.40 -10.33
C THR A 123 6.20 -16.49 -10.59
N ILE A 124 5.40 -15.89 -9.71
CA ILE A 124 3.93 -15.89 -9.79
C ILE A 124 3.44 -14.44 -9.90
N PRO A 125 2.75 -14.05 -10.97
CA PRO A 125 2.14 -12.73 -11.07
C PRO A 125 0.98 -12.61 -10.09
N LEU A 126 1.02 -11.59 -9.25
CA LEU A 126 -0.05 -11.21 -8.32
C LEU A 126 -0.88 -10.09 -8.94
N LYS A 127 -2.21 -10.22 -8.79
CA LYS A 127 -3.18 -9.22 -9.24
C LYS A 127 -4.18 -8.94 -8.13
N GLY A 128 -4.61 -7.69 -8.03
CA GLY A 128 -5.65 -7.27 -7.12
C GLY A 128 -6.31 -5.95 -7.53
N THR A 129 -7.41 -5.64 -6.86
CA THR A 129 -8.08 -4.35 -6.91
C THR A 129 -8.26 -3.82 -5.49
N ALA A 130 -7.76 -2.61 -5.25
CA ALA A 130 -7.91 -1.90 -3.99
C ALA A 130 -9.07 -0.91 -4.10
N THR A 131 -10.02 -1.05 -3.17
CA THR A 131 -11.04 -0.04 -2.88
C THR A 131 -10.91 0.32 -1.40
N ILE A 132 -10.23 1.42 -1.14
CA ILE A 132 -10.14 2.10 0.15
C ILE A 132 -11.36 3.03 0.21
N THR A 133 -12.32 2.74 1.09
CA THR A 133 -13.47 3.61 1.30
C THR A 133 -12.97 4.96 1.83
N PRO A 134 -13.19 6.09 1.11
CA PRO A 134 -12.62 7.36 1.52
C PRO A 134 -13.17 7.80 2.88
N LYS A 135 -12.28 8.06 3.82
CA LYS A 135 -12.64 8.53 5.17
C LYS A 135 -11.67 9.54 5.72
N VAL A 136 -12.13 10.29 6.72
CA VAL A 136 -11.31 11.14 7.58
C VAL A 136 -11.50 10.70 9.02
N THR A 137 -10.42 10.45 9.73
CA THR A 137 -10.43 10.06 11.14
C THR A 137 -9.86 11.17 11.99
N PHE A 138 -10.42 11.40 13.18
CA PHE A 138 -9.91 12.38 14.14
C PHE A 138 -9.94 11.78 15.54
N VAL A 139 -8.95 12.16 16.33
CA VAL A 139 -8.87 11.88 17.76
C VAL A 139 -9.18 13.17 18.50
N THR A 140 -10.07 13.11 19.50
CA THR A 140 -10.54 14.27 20.26
C THR A 140 -10.47 14.03 21.77
N ASN A 141 -10.47 15.11 22.56
CA ASN A 141 -10.73 15.07 24.01
C ASN A 141 -12.09 15.66 24.40
N LYS A 142 -12.95 15.95 23.42
CA LYS A 142 -14.37 16.27 23.63
C LYS A 142 -15.08 15.08 24.30
N ALA A 143 -16.09 15.37 25.11
CA ALA A 143 -16.89 14.35 25.77
C ALA A 143 -17.88 13.67 24.81
N GLU A 144 -18.39 12.50 25.18
CA GLU A 144 -19.54 11.90 24.49
C GLU A 144 -20.74 12.88 24.54
N GLY A 145 -21.42 13.06 23.40
CA GLY A 145 -22.50 14.04 23.24
C GLY A 145 -22.04 15.46 22.87
N ASP A 146 -20.75 15.80 22.97
CA ASP A 146 -20.21 17.04 22.40
C ASP A 146 -20.29 17.03 20.88
N SER A 147 -20.01 18.18 20.27
CA SER A 147 -19.91 18.32 18.82
C SER A 147 -18.88 19.36 18.37
N PHE A 148 -18.68 19.42 17.05
CA PHE A 148 -17.99 20.49 16.35
C PHE A 148 -18.53 20.63 14.92
N MET A 149 -18.18 21.74 14.25
CA MET A 149 -18.55 21.99 12.87
C MET A 149 -17.32 21.86 11.97
N LEU A 150 -17.50 21.30 10.79
CA LEU A 150 -16.50 21.29 9.73
C LEU A 150 -16.99 22.10 8.55
N SER A 151 -16.12 22.93 7.97
CA SER A 151 -16.35 23.41 6.62
C SER A 151 -15.82 22.38 5.62
N VAL A 152 -16.70 21.89 4.74
CA VAL A 152 -16.38 20.81 3.79
C VAL A 152 -16.86 21.18 2.38
N ALA A 153 -16.38 20.45 1.38
CA ALA A 153 -17.09 20.33 0.11
C ALA A 153 -17.17 18.85 -0.30
N ILE A 154 -18.34 18.43 -0.76
CA ILE A 154 -18.67 17.08 -1.21
C ILE A 154 -19.46 17.25 -2.51
N ALA A 155 -19.23 16.39 -3.50
CA ALA A 155 -20.07 16.41 -4.70
C ALA A 155 -21.50 16.00 -4.32
N GLU A 156 -22.52 16.65 -4.91
CA GLU A 156 -23.91 16.49 -4.50
C GLU A 156 -24.41 15.04 -4.54
N ASN A 157 -23.94 14.27 -5.53
CA ASN A 157 -24.22 12.84 -5.70
C ASN A 157 -23.51 11.94 -4.67
N ASP A 158 -22.49 12.43 -3.97
CA ASP A 158 -21.71 11.69 -2.96
C ASP A 158 -22.15 12.02 -1.52
N ILE A 159 -23.04 12.99 -1.31
CA ILE A 159 -23.57 13.34 0.01
C ILE A 159 -24.35 12.19 0.68
N PRO A 160 -25.20 11.39 -0.03
CA PRO A 160 -25.90 10.27 0.58
C PRO A 160 -24.99 9.14 1.08
N GLU A 161 -23.77 9.06 0.54
CA GLU A 161 -22.75 8.08 0.96
C GLU A 161 -22.04 8.46 2.26
N VAL A 162 -22.31 9.66 2.81
CA VAL A 162 -21.67 10.14 4.04
C VAL A 162 -22.24 9.46 5.28
N TRP A 163 -21.36 8.97 6.15
CA TRP A 163 -21.73 8.40 7.44
C TRP A 163 -20.61 8.55 8.48
N PHE A 164 -20.98 8.45 9.76
CA PHE A 164 -20.14 8.77 10.91
C PHE A 164 -19.95 7.54 11.79
N ASP A 165 -18.77 6.91 11.75
CA ASP A 165 -18.33 5.87 12.68
C ASP A 165 -17.94 6.53 14.01
N ARG A 166 -18.86 6.51 14.99
CA ARG A 166 -18.71 7.23 16.27
C ARG A 166 -18.32 6.33 17.44
N ASN A 167 -18.30 5.03 17.23
CA ASN A 167 -17.87 4.01 18.20
C ASN A 167 -16.51 3.38 17.80
N ASN A 168 -15.95 3.75 16.64
CA ASN A 168 -14.68 3.27 16.06
C ASN A 168 -14.67 1.77 15.76
N ASN A 169 -15.80 1.21 15.34
CA ASN A 169 -15.91 -0.20 14.93
C ASN A 169 -15.67 -0.43 13.41
N GLY A 170 -15.67 0.64 12.60
CA GLY A 170 -15.49 0.58 11.14
C GLY A 170 -16.69 0.04 10.34
N VAL A 171 -17.86 -0.09 10.96
CA VAL A 171 -19.12 -0.59 10.39
C VAL A 171 -20.17 0.53 10.46
N LYS A 172 -20.99 0.68 9.43
CA LYS A 172 -22.07 1.68 9.40
C LYS A 172 -23.26 1.18 10.21
N ASP A 173 -23.38 1.64 11.45
CA ASP A 173 -24.46 1.24 12.35
C ASP A 173 -25.77 2.04 12.11
N GLU A 174 -26.87 1.59 12.74
CA GLU A 174 -28.14 2.32 12.70
C GLU A 174 -28.00 3.70 13.35
N GLY A 175 -28.44 4.75 12.65
CA GLY A 175 -28.30 6.14 13.08
C GLY A 175 -26.97 6.82 12.72
N GLU A 176 -26.00 6.10 12.16
CA GLU A 176 -24.71 6.68 11.73
C GLU A 176 -24.74 7.30 10.32
N ALA A 177 -25.79 7.05 9.53
CA ALA A 177 -25.98 7.71 8.24
C ALA A 177 -26.19 9.22 8.41
N LEU A 178 -25.67 10.02 7.47
CA LEU A 178 -26.01 11.44 7.38
C LEU A 178 -27.52 11.58 7.11
N LEU A 179 -28.23 12.22 8.05
CA LEU A 179 -29.67 12.48 7.92
C LEU A 179 -29.96 13.38 6.73
N GLU A 180 -30.95 13.03 5.90
CA GLU A 180 -31.32 13.78 4.68
C GLU A 180 -31.66 15.25 4.95
N VAL A 181 -32.25 15.55 6.11
CA VAL A 181 -32.56 16.92 6.56
C VAL A 181 -31.32 17.81 6.68
N LEU A 182 -30.12 17.22 6.83
CA LEU A 182 -28.84 17.93 6.88
C LEU A 182 -28.17 18.10 5.51
N TYR A 183 -28.68 17.46 4.44
CA TYR A 183 -28.07 17.59 3.11
C TYR A 183 -27.97 19.05 2.62
N PRO A 184 -28.95 19.95 2.83
CA PRO A 184 -28.80 21.36 2.48
C PRO A 184 -27.65 22.06 3.23
N SER A 185 -27.43 21.72 4.51
CA SER A 185 -26.30 22.23 5.30
C SER A 185 -24.97 21.79 4.71
N VAL A 186 -24.86 20.50 4.35
CA VAL A 186 -23.64 19.93 3.76
C VAL A 186 -23.37 20.46 2.36
N LYS A 187 -24.42 20.71 1.54
CA LYS A 187 -24.31 21.41 0.25
C LYS A 187 -23.84 22.86 0.41
N ALA A 188 -24.27 23.54 1.47
CA ALA A 188 -23.76 24.85 1.88
C ALA A 188 -22.36 24.78 2.53
N GLY A 189 -21.75 23.59 2.59
CA GLY A 189 -20.40 23.35 3.08
C GLY A 189 -20.27 23.24 4.60
N ASN A 190 -21.36 23.02 5.34
CA ASN A 190 -21.37 22.92 6.80
C ASN A 190 -21.75 21.49 7.23
N LEU A 191 -20.78 20.74 7.77
CA LEU A 191 -20.97 19.39 8.29
C LEU A 191 -20.87 19.38 9.81
N PHE A 192 -21.98 19.07 10.47
CA PHE A 192 -22.02 18.88 11.91
C PHE A 192 -21.49 17.51 12.29
N VAL A 193 -20.61 17.45 13.29
CA VAL A 193 -19.97 16.23 13.76
C VAL A 193 -20.23 16.06 15.25
N GLY A 194 -21.03 15.06 15.62
CA GLY A 194 -21.24 14.66 17.01
C GLY A 194 -20.23 13.62 17.47
N ILE A 195 -19.84 13.68 18.74
CA ILE A 195 -18.96 12.70 19.41
C ILE A 195 -19.83 11.62 20.05
N GLY A 196 -19.51 10.35 19.79
CA GLY A 196 -20.16 9.19 20.43
C GLY A 196 -19.32 8.62 21.57
N SER A 197 -19.45 7.32 21.78
CA SER A 197 -18.77 6.56 22.83
C SER A 197 -17.26 6.40 22.64
N SER A 198 -16.71 6.79 21.48
CA SER A 198 -15.28 6.76 21.18
C SER A 198 -14.69 8.17 21.06
N ASN A 199 -13.47 8.33 21.59
CA ASN A 199 -12.65 9.53 21.39
C ASN A 199 -12.02 9.60 19.98
N THR A 200 -12.12 8.51 19.22
CA THR A 200 -11.71 8.40 17.82
C THR A 200 -12.98 8.23 17.00
N VAL A 201 -13.21 9.12 16.04
CA VAL A 201 -14.40 9.09 15.19
C VAL A 201 -13.93 9.19 13.74
N SER A 202 -14.56 8.42 12.86
CA SER A 202 -14.30 8.48 11.41
C SER A 202 -15.53 8.97 10.67
N ILE A 203 -15.33 9.83 9.66
CA ILE A 203 -16.38 10.23 8.72
C ILE A 203 -16.00 9.65 7.36
N TYR A 204 -16.84 8.76 6.85
CA TYR A 204 -16.71 8.16 5.53
C TYR A 204 -17.44 9.05 4.51
N GLY A 205 -16.87 9.21 3.32
CA GLY A 205 -17.40 10.07 2.25
C GLY A 205 -16.30 10.68 1.37
N LYS A 206 -16.66 11.08 0.14
CA LYS A 206 -15.72 11.68 -0.84
C LYS A 206 -15.62 13.20 -0.65
N PHE A 207 -14.86 13.62 0.36
CA PHE A 207 -14.57 15.02 0.60
C PHE A 207 -13.60 15.56 -0.46
N THR A 208 -13.88 16.74 -1.02
CA THR A 208 -12.98 17.44 -1.96
C THR A 208 -12.26 18.62 -1.31
N LYS A 209 -12.89 19.19 -0.28
CA LYS A 209 -12.34 20.22 0.61
C LYS A 209 -12.66 19.86 2.06
N MET A 210 -11.73 20.15 2.97
CA MET A 210 -11.96 20.11 4.41
C MET A 210 -11.19 21.24 5.09
N GLU A 211 -11.88 22.07 5.87
CA GLU A 211 -11.35 23.26 6.50
C GLU A 211 -11.80 23.36 7.96
N PHE A 212 -10.82 23.61 8.83
CA PHE A 212 -11.00 23.88 10.25
C PHE A 212 -10.83 25.37 10.51
N SER A 213 -11.68 25.92 11.36
CA SER A 213 -11.71 27.35 11.71
C SER A 213 -11.56 27.53 13.22
N GLY A 214 -10.38 27.21 13.76
CA GLY A 214 -10.11 27.35 15.19
C GLY A 214 -10.76 26.29 16.08
N GLU A 215 -11.07 25.11 15.53
CA GLU A 215 -11.68 24.01 16.28
C GLU A 215 -10.79 23.54 17.44
N LYS A 216 -11.37 23.49 18.64
CA LYS A 216 -10.70 23.12 19.89
C LYS A 216 -11.07 21.72 20.33
N GLY A 217 -10.09 21.03 20.90
CA GLY A 217 -10.25 19.68 21.45
C GLY A 217 -10.04 18.55 20.44
N ILE A 218 -9.80 18.85 19.17
CA ILE A 218 -9.26 17.88 18.21
C ILE A 218 -7.75 17.76 18.46
N ILE A 219 -7.29 16.56 18.83
CA ILE A 219 -5.88 16.26 19.13
C ILE A 219 -5.12 16.01 17.83
N SER A 220 -5.68 15.16 16.96
CA SER A 220 -5.05 14.80 15.68
C SER A 220 -6.09 14.47 14.63
N ILE A 221 -5.66 14.55 13.37
CA ILE A 221 -6.47 14.23 12.19
C ILE A 221 -5.68 13.36 11.21
N ASP A 222 -6.35 12.40 10.61
CA ASP A 222 -5.86 11.62 9.48
C ASP A 222 -6.84 11.74 8.30
N ILE A 223 -6.37 12.37 7.23
CA ILE A 223 -7.08 12.48 5.94
C ILE A 223 -6.46 11.59 4.85
N SER A 224 -5.47 10.76 5.18
CA SER A 224 -4.64 10.02 4.20
C SER A 224 -5.44 9.06 3.32
N GLN A 225 -6.50 8.47 3.87
CA GLN A 225 -7.41 7.58 3.13
C GLN A 225 -8.41 8.33 2.23
N ASN A 226 -8.38 9.67 2.20
CA ASN A 226 -9.26 10.49 1.36
C ASN A 226 -8.51 11.17 0.21
N GLU A 227 -8.18 10.39 -0.83
CA GLU A 227 -7.51 10.88 -2.04
C GLU A 227 -8.33 11.92 -2.84
N HIS A 228 -9.61 12.09 -2.51
CA HIS A 228 -10.45 13.12 -3.13
C HIS A 228 -10.20 14.52 -2.56
N ILE A 229 -9.69 14.66 -1.33
CA ILE A 229 -9.46 15.98 -0.71
C ILE A 229 -8.30 16.66 -1.44
N LYS A 230 -8.61 17.70 -2.21
CA LYS A 230 -7.65 18.53 -2.95
C LYS A 230 -7.30 19.82 -2.20
N THR A 231 -8.16 20.25 -1.29
CA THR A 231 -7.97 21.45 -0.45
C THR A 231 -8.11 21.09 1.03
N PHE A 232 -7.08 21.37 1.82
CA PHE A 232 -7.09 21.21 3.27
C PHE A 232 -6.74 22.53 3.96
N ALA A 233 -7.50 22.93 4.98
CA ALA A 233 -7.14 24.06 5.85
C ALA A 233 -7.12 23.67 7.33
N CYS A 234 -6.03 24.02 8.02
CA CYS A 234 -5.85 23.80 9.46
C CYS A 234 -5.63 25.11 10.24
N GLY A 235 -6.14 26.23 9.73
CA GLY A 235 -5.96 27.56 10.30
C GLY A 235 -6.51 27.69 11.72
N GLY A 236 -5.68 28.16 12.65
CA GLY A 236 -6.06 28.46 14.03
C GLY A 236 -6.37 27.25 14.94
N SER A 237 -6.26 26.01 14.45
CA SER A 237 -6.44 24.79 15.26
C SER A 237 -5.14 24.35 15.94
N ASP A 238 -5.23 23.93 17.20
CA ASP A 238 -4.10 23.47 18.03
C ASP A 238 -3.79 21.96 17.86
N PHE A 239 -3.73 21.48 16.61
CA PHE A 239 -3.47 20.05 16.33
C PHE A 239 -2.07 19.62 16.77
N LYS A 240 -1.95 18.45 17.40
CA LYS A 240 -0.67 17.81 17.73
C LYS A 240 -0.13 16.88 16.63
N GLY A 241 -0.99 16.44 15.71
CA GLY A 241 -0.61 15.57 14.61
C GLY A 241 -1.59 15.66 13.44
N VAL A 242 -1.06 15.68 12.22
CA VAL A 242 -1.83 15.78 10.97
C VAL A 242 -1.24 14.80 9.96
N THR A 243 -1.99 13.77 9.60
CA THR A 243 -1.63 12.83 8.52
C THR A 243 -2.36 13.24 7.24
N LEU A 244 -1.59 13.65 6.22
CA LEU A 244 -2.12 14.21 4.98
C LEU A 244 -2.23 13.16 3.86
N ASN A 245 -3.16 13.36 2.92
CA ASN A 245 -3.19 12.58 1.67
C ASN A 245 -2.23 13.17 0.63
N THR A 246 -1.65 12.31 -0.21
CA THR A 246 -0.67 12.68 -1.26
C THR A 246 -1.29 13.43 -2.45
N SER A 247 -2.61 13.46 -2.52
CA SER A 247 -3.42 14.02 -3.60
C SER A 247 -3.78 15.50 -3.40
N LEU A 248 -3.35 16.13 -2.30
CA LEU A 248 -3.57 17.55 -2.00
C LEU A 248 -2.95 18.46 -3.06
N THR A 249 -3.71 19.46 -3.49
CA THR A 249 -3.24 20.54 -4.38
C THR A 249 -3.13 21.88 -3.67
N ASN A 250 -3.88 22.11 -2.59
CA ASN A 250 -3.83 23.34 -1.80
C ASN A 250 -3.86 23.05 -0.29
N MET A 251 -2.98 23.72 0.46
CA MET A 251 -2.91 23.62 1.92
C MET A 251 -2.90 25.01 2.57
N TYR A 252 -3.80 25.25 3.51
CA TYR A 252 -4.01 26.54 4.19
C TYR A 252 -3.91 26.39 5.72
N CYS A 253 -2.73 26.60 6.27
CA CYS A 253 -2.45 26.49 7.70
C CYS A 253 -1.78 27.76 8.22
N ASN A 254 -2.43 28.90 7.98
CA ASN A 254 -2.02 30.19 8.53
C ASN A 254 -2.26 30.22 10.05
N ASN A 255 -1.32 30.76 10.82
CA ASN A 255 -1.40 30.88 12.29
C ASN A 255 -1.76 29.54 12.99
N SER A 256 -1.16 28.43 12.52
CA SER A 256 -1.37 27.08 13.06
C SER A 256 -0.29 26.65 14.08
N LYS A 257 0.60 27.58 14.48
CA LYS A 257 1.68 27.37 15.47
C LYS A 257 2.57 26.16 15.18
N LEU A 258 2.70 25.76 13.91
CA LEU A 258 3.39 24.53 13.52
C LEU A 258 4.87 24.59 13.93
N THR A 259 5.34 23.58 14.66
CA THR A 259 6.77 23.41 15.01
C THR A 259 7.52 22.63 13.94
N SER A 260 6.84 21.79 13.19
CA SER A 260 7.35 21.04 12.05
C SER A 260 6.23 20.80 11.02
N LEU A 261 6.62 20.54 9.78
CA LEU A 261 5.70 20.22 8.69
C LEU A 261 6.42 19.35 7.64
N ASP A 262 6.11 18.06 7.57
CA ASP A 262 6.55 17.19 6.47
C ASP A 262 5.49 17.19 5.36
N ILE A 263 5.85 17.77 4.22
CA ILE A 263 5.06 17.75 2.98
C ILE A 263 5.82 17.11 1.82
N SER A 264 6.88 16.34 2.11
CA SER A 264 7.73 15.68 1.11
C SER A 264 6.98 14.74 0.17
N LYS A 265 5.84 14.19 0.62
CA LYS A 265 4.95 13.30 -0.14
C LYS A 265 3.85 14.04 -0.91
N LEU A 266 3.70 15.36 -0.75
CA LEU A 266 2.68 16.16 -1.44
C LEU A 266 3.20 16.67 -2.80
N THR A 267 3.56 15.75 -3.68
CA THR A 267 4.18 16.08 -4.98
C THR A 267 3.23 16.81 -5.94
N GLU A 268 1.91 16.70 -5.71
CA GLU A 268 0.86 17.41 -6.47
C GLU A 268 0.50 18.79 -5.91
N LEU A 269 1.15 19.24 -4.83
CA LEU A 269 0.86 20.51 -4.17
C LEU A 269 1.19 21.70 -5.07
N LYS A 270 0.22 22.60 -5.26
CA LYS A 270 0.30 23.81 -6.10
C LYS A 270 0.21 25.10 -5.29
N GLY A 271 -0.53 25.10 -4.17
CA GLY A 271 -0.67 26.24 -3.25
C GLY A 271 -0.37 25.86 -1.80
N LEU A 272 0.51 26.64 -1.15
CA LEU A 272 0.87 26.48 0.26
C LEU A 272 0.79 27.81 1.02
N TYR A 273 -0.07 27.89 2.03
CA TYR A 273 -0.29 29.11 2.81
C TYR A 273 -0.02 28.84 4.29
N LEU A 274 1.07 29.42 4.79
CA LEU A 274 1.63 29.19 6.13
C LEU A 274 1.98 30.52 6.81
N ASN A 275 1.24 31.59 6.52
CA ASN A 275 1.49 32.90 7.12
C ASN A 275 1.40 32.84 8.66
N GLU A 276 2.17 33.69 9.34
CA GLU A 276 2.21 33.83 10.81
C GLU A 276 2.60 32.56 11.61
N ASN A 277 3.18 31.53 10.98
CA ASN A 277 3.72 30.38 11.70
C ASN A 277 5.07 30.69 12.35
N ASN A 278 5.01 31.37 13.50
CA ASN A 278 6.17 31.81 14.26
C ASN A 278 6.85 30.71 15.11
N SER A 279 6.45 29.44 14.98
CA SER A 279 7.10 28.28 15.61
C SER A 279 7.89 27.40 14.63
N LEU A 280 7.76 27.65 13.32
CA LEU A 280 8.41 26.85 12.28
C LEU A 280 9.80 27.42 11.97
N THR A 281 10.85 26.62 12.18
CA THR A 281 12.25 27.06 12.03
C THR A 281 12.87 26.68 10.69
N SER A 282 12.42 25.58 10.07
CA SER A 282 12.80 25.15 8.72
C SER A 282 11.59 24.61 7.96
N LEU A 283 11.67 24.62 6.62
CA LEU A 283 10.66 24.07 5.72
C LEU A 283 11.35 23.46 4.49
N ASP A 284 11.05 22.22 4.16
CA ASP A 284 11.55 21.56 2.94
C ASP A 284 10.47 21.53 1.85
N LEU A 285 10.75 22.20 0.74
CA LEU A 285 9.93 22.29 -0.47
C LEU A 285 10.55 21.55 -1.67
N SER A 286 11.69 20.88 -1.48
CA SER A 286 12.50 20.27 -2.56
C SER A 286 11.81 19.13 -3.30
N LYS A 287 10.73 18.57 -2.74
CA LYS A 287 9.88 17.54 -3.39
C LYS A 287 8.59 18.12 -3.98
N ASN A 288 8.20 19.34 -3.61
CA ASN A 288 6.97 19.99 -4.05
C ASN A 288 7.23 20.77 -5.35
N THR A 289 7.75 20.09 -6.38
CA THR A 289 8.19 20.72 -7.64
C THR A 289 7.05 21.34 -8.46
N LYS A 290 5.79 21.01 -8.15
CA LYS A 290 4.58 21.61 -8.74
C LYS A 290 4.07 22.87 -7.99
N LEU A 291 4.75 23.31 -6.93
CA LEU A 291 4.30 24.41 -6.07
C LEU A 291 4.48 25.78 -6.76
N THR A 292 3.38 26.36 -7.25
CA THR A 292 3.38 27.65 -7.95
C THR A 292 3.09 28.84 -7.04
N TYR A 293 2.31 28.64 -5.97
CA TYR A 293 1.95 29.67 -4.99
C TYR A 293 2.41 29.26 -3.60
N MET A 294 3.12 30.15 -2.92
CA MET A 294 3.57 29.94 -1.55
C MET A 294 3.51 31.26 -0.77
N GLN A 295 2.98 31.21 0.45
CA GLN A 295 2.84 32.38 1.33
C GLN A 295 3.38 32.05 2.73
N LEU A 296 4.50 32.68 3.09
CA LEU A 296 5.21 32.58 4.37
C LEU A 296 5.33 33.96 5.04
N ASN A 297 4.36 34.85 4.85
CA ASN A 297 4.45 36.20 5.41
C ASN A 297 4.29 36.12 6.94
N GLY A 298 5.11 36.86 7.69
CA GLY A 298 5.11 36.82 9.15
C GLY A 298 5.64 35.52 9.79
N ALA A 299 6.22 34.59 9.01
CA ALA A 299 6.88 33.39 9.54
C ALA A 299 8.29 33.72 10.09
N ASN A 300 8.35 34.56 11.13
CA ASN A 300 9.57 35.29 11.51
C ASN A 300 10.69 34.40 12.09
N SER A 301 10.32 33.24 12.68
CA SER A 301 11.26 32.26 13.23
C SER A 301 11.89 31.34 12.18
N LEU A 302 11.37 31.34 10.94
CA LEU A 302 11.88 30.50 9.87
C LEU A 302 13.26 30.99 9.42
N GLN A 303 14.27 30.11 9.45
CA GLN A 303 15.66 30.42 9.09
C GLN A 303 16.07 29.86 7.73
N CYS A 304 15.45 28.76 7.29
CA CYS A 304 15.81 28.09 6.05
C CYS A 304 14.58 27.53 5.31
N ILE A 305 14.53 27.74 4.00
CA ILE A 305 13.60 27.09 3.09
C ILE A 305 14.43 26.22 2.15
N LYS A 306 14.41 24.90 2.35
CA LYS A 306 15.06 23.95 1.46
C LYS A 306 14.27 23.82 0.15
N VAL A 307 14.97 23.86 -0.98
CA VAL A 307 14.42 23.80 -2.34
C VAL A 307 15.28 22.90 -3.21
N SER A 308 14.75 22.43 -4.35
CA SER A 308 15.54 21.73 -5.36
C SER A 308 16.48 22.70 -6.09
N ALA A 309 17.47 22.17 -6.81
CA ALA A 309 18.38 22.99 -7.63
C ALA A 309 17.63 23.74 -8.74
N GLU A 310 16.61 23.12 -9.34
CA GLU A 310 15.75 23.70 -10.38
C GLU A 310 14.89 24.85 -9.81
N GLN A 311 14.29 24.63 -8.62
CA GLN A 311 13.54 25.66 -7.91
C GLN A 311 14.42 26.85 -7.52
N LEU A 312 15.65 26.62 -7.06
CA LEU A 312 16.58 27.70 -6.69
C LEU A 312 17.00 28.52 -7.91
N ALA A 313 17.21 27.88 -9.05
CA ALA A 313 17.55 28.55 -10.31
C ALA A 313 16.39 29.40 -10.88
N ASN A 314 15.13 29.02 -10.61
CA ASN A 314 13.93 29.74 -11.04
C ASN A 314 12.86 29.76 -9.93
N ILE A 315 13.03 30.65 -8.95
CA ILE A 315 12.05 30.85 -7.86
C ILE A 315 10.70 31.27 -8.45
N PRO A 316 9.60 30.53 -8.21
CA PRO A 316 8.31 30.85 -8.81
C PRO A 316 7.75 32.21 -8.36
N ALA A 317 7.26 33.01 -9.30
CA ALA A 317 6.78 34.38 -9.04
C ALA A 317 5.59 34.48 -8.06
N GLY A 318 4.88 33.37 -7.81
CA GLY A 318 3.81 33.25 -6.82
C GLY A 318 4.29 33.03 -5.38
N TRP A 319 5.60 32.94 -5.13
CA TRP A 319 6.17 32.72 -3.80
C TRP A 319 6.39 34.05 -3.06
N ARG A 320 5.91 34.15 -1.83
CA ARG A 320 5.93 35.36 -0.98
C ARG A 320 6.37 34.99 0.43
N LYS A 321 7.28 35.80 0.99
CA LYS A 321 7.92 35.54 2.29
C LYS A 321 8.21 36.83 3.08
N GLN A 322 7.29 37.80 3.05
CA GLN A 322 7.50 39.10 3.70
C GLN A 322 7.61 38.95 5.23
N GLY A 323 8.55 39.65 5.87
CA GLY A 323 8.80 39.53 7.31
C GLY A 323 9.71 38.36 7.72
N THR A 324 9.77 37.26 6.95
CA THR A 324 10.71 36.16 7.27
C THR A 324 12.12 36.40 6.73
N ARG A 325 13.10 36.09 7.58
CA ARG A 325 14.55 36.11 7.26
C ARG A 325 15.01 34.88 6.48
N ALA A 326 14.18 33.84 6.36
CA ALA A 326 14.59 32.58 5.73
C ALA A 326 15.12 32.78 4.30
N GLU A 327 16.21 32.10 3.98
CA GLU A 327 16.81 32.04 2.64
C GLU A 327 16.41 30.74 1.93
N PHE A 328 16.34 30.78 0.60
CA PHE A 328 16.19 29.58 -0.22
C PHE A 328 17.55 28.91 -0.40
N LYS A 329 17.66 27.62 -0.05
CA LYS A 329 18.91 26.85 -0.12
C LYS A 329 18.66 25.43 -0.60
N THR A 330 19.65 24.78 -1.19
CA THR A 330 19.57 23.35 -1.49
C THR A 330 19.76 22.47 -0.25
N GLU A 331 20.41 22.99 0.79
CA GLU A 331 20.59 22.33 2.08
C GLU A 331 20.36 23.31 3.25
N CYS A 332 19.82 22.79 4.35
CA CYS A 332 19.69 23.51 5.62
C CYS A 332 20.62 22.87 6.64
N ASN A 333 21.35 23.70 7.39
CA ASN A 333 22.22 23.29 8.49
C ASN A 333 21.43 23.14 9.81
#